data_AF-A0A6C1QX44-F1
#
_entry.id   AF-A0A6C1QX44-F1
#
_cell.length_a   1.000
_cell.length_b   1.000
_cell.length_c   1.000
_cell.angle_alpha   90.00
_cell.angle_beta   90.00
_cell.angle_gamma   90.00
#
_symmetry.space_group_name_H-M   'P 1'
#
loop_
_entity.id
_entity.type
_entity.pdbx_description
1 polymer ?
#
loop_
_entity_poly.entity_id
_entity_poly.type
_entity_poly.pdbx_seq_one_letter_code
_entity_poly.pdbx_strand_id
1 'polypeptide(L)' 'MVTRSVTPHQEIIEQAKRFELPGIDSKDALHISCAVAARAQYFITVDKGIIKHRNRVTEVHIRSPLEFVEQEG' A
#
# COMPACT_ATOMS: atom_id res chain seq x y z
N MET A 1 -6.43 -15.39 13.01
CA MET A 1 -5.75 -14.53 12.01
C MET A 1 -5.00 -15.45 11.06
N VAL A 2 -5.33 -15.41 9.76
CA VAL A 2 -4.61 -16.19 8.73
C VAL A 2 -3.57 -15.26 8.11
N THR A 3 -2.32 -15.72 8.04
CA THR A 3 -1.24 -14.97 7.39
C THR A 3 -1.10 -15.44 5.95
N ARG A 4 -1.00 -14.48 5.02
CA ARG A 4 -0.75 -14.73 3.59
C ARG A 4 0.55 -14.05 3.19
N SER A 5 1.46 -14.79 2.59
CA SER A 5 2.65 -14.25 1.94
C SER A 5 2.36 -13.94 0.48
N VAL A 6 2.86 -12.81 -0.01
CA VAL A 6 2.78 -12.42 -1.42
C VAL A 6 4.19 -12.15 -1.91
N THR A 7 4.53 -12.72 -3.06
CA THR A 7 5.81 -12.50 -3.74
C THR A 7 5.54 -11.72 -5.03
N PRO A 8 6.38 -10.71 -5.35
CA PRO A 8 6.29 -10.01 -6.63
C PRO A 8 6.31 -10.97 -7.82
N HIS A 9 5.35 -10.82 -8.71
CA HIS A 9 5.32 -11.43 -10.03
C HIS A 9 4.88 -10.38 -11.05
N GLN A 10 4.86 -10.73 -12.34
CA GLN A 10 4.70 -9.77 -13.42
C GLN A 10 3.50 -8.83 -13.26
N GLU A 11 2.32 -9.34 -12.91
CA GLU A 11 1.12 -8.52 -12.73
C GLU A 11 1.27 -7.50 -11.59
N ILE A 12 1.85 -7.91 -10.45
CA ILE A 12 2.14 -7.01 -9.31
C ILE A 12 3.15 -5.94 -9.73
N ILE A 13 4.17 -6.29 -10.49
CA ILE A 13 5.19 -5.34 -10.98
C ILE A 13 4.57 -4.34 -11.95
N GLU A 14 3.71 -4.81 -12.86
CA GLU A 14 2.99 -3.95 -13.80
C GLU A 14 2.00 -3.02 -13.09
N GLN A 15 1.33 -3.49 -12.04
CA GLN A 15 0.50 -2.64 -11.19
C GLN A 15 1.35 -1.62 -10.41
N ALA A 16 2.49 -2.03 -9.86
CA ALA A 16 3.40 -1.14 -9.12
C ALA A 16 3.83 0.05 -9.98
N LYS A 17 4.18 -0.17 -11.26
CA LYS A 17 4.53 0.91 -12.19
C LYS A 17 3.42 1.97 -12.36
N ARG A 18 2.14 1.63 -12.12
CA ARG A 18 1.02 2.59 -12.18
C ARG A 18 0.90 3.45 -10.93
N PHE A 19 1.47 3.00 -9.81
CA PHE A 19 1.49 3.72 -8.54
C PHE A 19 2.73 4.60 -8.37
N GLU A 20 3.75 4.44 -9.22
CA GLU A 20 4.94 5.28 -9.21
C GLU A 20 4.58 6.74 -9.53
N LEU A 21 4.96 7.65 -8.63
CA LEU A 21 4.82 9.09 -8.77
C LEU A 21 5.77 9.79 -7.79
N PRO A 22 6.04 11.10 -7.93
CA PRO A 22 6.92 11.81 -7.00
C PRO A 22 6.47 11.66 -5.53
N GLY A 23 7.24 10.94 -4.73
CA GLY A 23 6.91 10.62 -3.33
C GLY A 23 6.31 9.22 -3.08
N ILE A 24 6.17 8.40 -4.11
CA ILE A 24 5.99 6.94 -4.04
C ILE A 24 7.02 6.34 -5.00
N ASP A 25 8.15 5.86 -4.45
CA ASP A 25 9.20 5.28 -5.28
C ASP A 25 8.84 3.85 -5.76
N SER A 26 9.71 3.23 -6.55
CA SER A 26 9.45 1.90 -7.11
C SER A 26 9.30 0.80 -6.05
N LYS A 27 9.97 0.91 -4.90
CA LYS A 27 9.83 -0.05 -3.79
C LYS A 27 8.53 0.18 -3.03
N ASP A 28 8.18 1.44 -2.78
CA ASP A 28 6.92 1.81 -2.14
C ASP A 28 5.73 1.36 -2.99
N ALA A 29 5.77 1.66 -4.28
CA ALA A 29 4.76 1.24 -5.25
C ALA A 29 4.62 -0.29 -5.30
N LEU A 30 5.73 -1.02 -5.18
CA LEU A 30 5.72 -2.48 -5.12
C LEU A 30 5.07 -3.00 -3.83
N HIS A 31 5.37 -2.41 -2.67
CA HIS A 31 4.71 -2.80 -1.41
C HIS A 31 3.20 -2.56 -1.43
N ILE A 32 2.77 -1.41 -1.98
CA ILE A 32 1.35 -1.08 -2.15
C ILE A 32 0.68 -2.10 -3.08
N SER A 33 1.30 -2.40 -4.23
CA SER A 33 0.82 -3.42 -5.18
C SER A 33 0.69 -4.80 -4.53
N CYS A 34 1.67 -5.21 -3.71
CA CYS A 34 1.59 -6.44 -2.93
C CYS A 34 0.39 -6.44 -1.96
N ALA A 35 0.10 -5.32 -1.30
CA ALA A 35 -1.06 -5.20 -0.40
C ALA A 35 -2.38 -5.35 -1.15
N VAL A 36 -2.49 -4.74 -2.34
CA VAL A 36 -3.65 -4.89 -3.23
C VAL A 36 -3.81 -6.35 -3.68
N ALA A 37 -2.74 -7.01 -4.13
CA ALA A 37 -2.76 -8.41 -4.53
C ALA A 37 -3.08 -9.38 -3.36
N ALA A 38 -2.66 -9.02 -2.15
CA ALA A 38 -3.03 -9.73 -0.92
C ALA A 38 -4.53 -9.58 -0.59
N ARG A 39 -5.23 -8.61 -1.21
CA ARG A 39 -6.56 -8.12 -0.84
C ARG A 39 -6.60 -7.61 0.59
N ALA A 40 -5.52 -6.95 1.01
CA ALA A 40 -5.48 -6.27 2.29
C ALA A 40 -6.46 -5.08 2.26
N GLN A 41 -7.19 -4.87 3.35
CA GLN A 41 -8.06 -3.70 3.50
C GLN A 41 -7.22 -2.44 3.77
N TYR A 42 -6.15 -2.59 4.54
CA TYR A 42 -5.29 -1.50 5.00
C TYR A 42 -3.83 -1.74 4.61
N PHE A 43 -3.16 -0.67 4.20
CA PHE A 43 -1.71 -0.59 4.10
C PHE A 43 -1.22 0.41 5.16
N ILE A 44 -0.73 -0.13 6.28
CA ILE A 44 -0.30 0.68 7.42
C ILE A 44 1.17 1.07 7.23
N THR A 45 1.47 2.36 7.25
CA THR A 45 2.82 2.88 7.05
C THR A 45 3.08 4.13 7.87
N VAL A 46 4.35 4.41 8.19
CA VAL A 46 4.78 5.67 8.80
C VAL A 46 5.39 6.64 7.78
N ASP A 47 5.47 6.22 6.51
CA ASP A 47 6.06 7.05 5.45
C ASP A 47 5.14 8.22 5.07
N LYS A 48 5.65 9.44 5.26
CA LYS A 48 4.88 10.67 5.00
C LYS A 48 4.67 10.92 3.51
N GLY A 49 5.58 10.48 2.64
CA GLY A 49 5.45 10.57 1.19
C GLY A 49 4.25 9.74 0.71
N ILE A 50 4.17 8.49 1.17
CA ILE A 50 3.05 7.58 0.86
C ILE A 50 1.74 8.14 1.43
N ILE A 51 1.71 8.55 2.71
CA ILE A 51 0.49 9.09 3.35
C ILE A 51 -0.02 10.33 2.61
N LYS A 52 0.88 11.24 2.21
CA LYS A 52 0.51 12.47 1.48
C LYS A 52 -0.13 12.15 0.13
N HIS A 53 0.29 11.09 -0.53
CA HIS A 53 -0.19 10.70 -1.86
C HIS A 53 -1.26 9.61 -1.84
N ARG A 54 -1.75 9.18 -0.67
CA ARG A 54 -2.71 8.08 -0.54
C ARG A 54 -3.95 8.18 -1.42
N ASN A 55 -4.43 9.39 -1.69
CA ASN A 55 -5.60 9.61 -2.53
C ASN A 55 -5.38 9.21 -4.01
N ARG A 56 -4.12 8.95 -4.41
CA ARG A 56 -3.76 8.42 -5.72
C ARG A 56 -3.92 6.90 -5.83
N VAL A 57 -4.07 6.20 -4.70
CA VAL A 57 -4.24 4.76 -4.61
C VAL A 57 -5.60 4.50 -3.95
N THR A 58 -6.54 3.97 -4.71
CA THR A 58 -7.92 3.73 -4.27
C THR A 58 -8.19 2.27 -3.91
N GLU A 59 -7.27 1.39 -4.28
CA GLU A 59 -7.39 -0.05 -4.20
C GLU A 59 -7.10 -0.60 -2.79
N VAL A 60 -6.49 0.20 -1.91
CA VAL A 60 -6.19 -0.15 -0.51
C VAL A 60 -6.22 1.09 0.38
N HIS A 61 -6.71 0.97 1.61
CA HIS A 61 -6.72 2.09 2.54
C HIS A 61 -5.33 2.31 3.17
N ILE A 62 -4.64 3.34 2.69
CA ILE A 62 -3.34 3.74 3.25
C ILE A 62 -3.57 4.62 4.49
N ARG A 63 -3.06 4.16 5.63
CA ARG A 63 -3.21 4.82 6.93
C ARG A 63 -1.90 4.82 7.71
N SER A 64 -1.74 5.84 8.56
CA SER A 64 -0.74 5.74 9.62
C SER A 64 -1.20 4.79 10.73
N PRO A 65 -0.29 4.23 11.54
CA PRO A 65 -0.67 3.40 12.69
C PRO A 65 -1.62 4.12 13.66
N LEU A 66 -1.43 5.43 13.87
CA LEU A 66 -2.29 6.22 14.76
C LEU A 66 -3.69 6.37 14.16
N GLU A 67 -3.79 6.74 12.88
CA GLU A 67 -5.10 6.84 12.19
C GLU A 67 -5.84 5.50 12.18
N PHE A 68 -5.11 4.38 12.08
CA PHE A 68 -5.72 3.05 12.12
C PHE A 68 -6.30 2.74 13.51
N VAL A 69 -5.57 3.01 14.59
CA VAL A 69 -6.04 2.79 15.95
C VAL A 69 -7.18 3.74 16.33
N GLU A 70 -7.16 5.00 15.88
CA GLU A 70 -8.25 5.95 16.13
C GLU A 70 -9.56 5.56 15.43
N GLN A 71 -9.49 4.86 14.30
CA GLN A 71 -10.66 4.47 13.52
C GLN A 71 -11.24 3.11 13.96
N GLU A 72 -10.41 2.20 14.44
CA GLU A 72 -10.78 0.79 14.74
C GLU A 72 -10.67 0.44 16.24
N GLY A 73 -10.21 1.37 17.09
CA GLY A 73 -10.15 1.22 18.55
C GLY A 73 -11.39 1.76 19.24
#